data_AF-A0A7C6HAF8-F1
#
_entry.id   AF-A0A7C6HAF8-F1
#
_cell.length_a   1.000
_cell.length_b   1.000
_cell.length_c   1.000
_cell.angle_alpha   90.00
_cell.angle_beta   90.00
_cell.angle_gamma   90.00
#
_symmetry.space_group_name_H-M   'P 1'
#
loop_
_entity.id
_entity.type
_entity.pdbx_description
1 polymer ?
#
loop_
_entity_poly.entity_id
_entity_poly.type
_entity_poly.pdbx_seq_one_letter_code
_entity_poly.pdbx_strand_id
1 'polypeptide(L)'
;MYHDRRIGQSRTAVVVRYCNTKRFLALMCVIVLAATTLLSACAPVDGVLRRLGIAKGAGVDSGDVLSESNFVRVITSCLLMDDSEAIKAAYETIPSVQLDNMSLSTFTNYVQMLSGLTEGRGLLSSFKIISSEEAIPVQDAMVESIPNQEDLIRLSIPVELVFSDQSQTDPVFIYFQRAEDGMPYLSKSWVDQCLILFQYADHYFQAVNSQNINAIYSMISNSYLDASYSLSDKSIILKAREISRYYLSRVKSEPSEYRVVALNISRVEFNQPSVLTNDLEDYESRRVGFFMNSVGTVSVDEHIINTLSTRDYYLYDDYSRTIGIGDIATSGHFNSLFGSPKLTTIGRLLDASESGDSESIRRIIVEYAEVSFVIVGKVLSDDNWEGTIYQIRISEQSEDFSLGNSIYVGMSRDEFMKLYPFADETDFYIENITDSQRYMLHADFSQDESDTLDSVTLELVD
;
A
#
# COMPACT_ATOMS: atom_id res chain seq x y z
N MET A 1 -27.53 33.28 -85.87
CA MET A 1 -26.47 33.93 -85.08
C MET A 1 -25.15 33.31 -85.52
N TYR A 2 -24.38 34.08 -86.31
CA TYR A 2 -22.97 33.95 -86.71
C TYR A 2 -22.32 32.55 -86.88
N HIS A 3 -22.00 32.21 -88.15
CA HIS A 3 -20.65 31.96 -88.74
C HIS A 3 -19.51 31.54 -87.79
N ASP A 4 -18.56 30.65 -88.12
CA ASP A 4 -18.12 30.00 -89.36
C ASP A 4 -16.97 29.03 -89.01
N ARG A 5 -16.74 27.99 -89.85
CA ARG A 5 -15.40 27.42 -90.22
C ARG A 5 -14.56 26.69 -89.13
N ARG A 6 -13.81 25.61 -89.38
CA ARG A 6 -13.41 24.83 -90.56
C ARG A 6 -12.45 23.71 -90.10
N ILE A 7 -12.28 22.67 -90.95
CA ILE A 7 -11.08 21.80 -91.13
C ILE A 7 -10.78 20.84 -89.95
N GLY A 8 -10.51 19.54 -90.10
CA GLY A 8 -10.17 18.70 -91.25
C GLY A 8 -9.09 17.70 -90.85
N GLN A 9 -9.21 16.44 -91.34
CA GLN A 9 -8.18 15.39 -91.52
C GLN A 9 -7.52 14.78 -90.26
N SER A 10 -7.56 13.47 -89.97
CA SER A 10 -7.13 12.21 -90.65
C SER A 10 -5.72 11.73 -90.27
N ARG A 11 -5.64 10.43 -89.89
CA ARG A 11 -4.45 9.52 -89.93
C ARG A 11 -3.32 9.85 -88.91
N THR A 12 -2.56 8.95 -88.31
CA THR A 12 -2.24 7.53 -88.52
C THR A 12 -1.52 6.96 -87.28
N ALA A 13 -1.55 5.62 -87.19
CA ALA A 13 -0.81 4.68 -86.35
C ALA A 13 0.56 5.09 -85.78
N VAL A 14 0.89 4.55 -84.59
CA VAL A 14 2.19 3.90 -84.32
C VAL A 14 1.99 2.78 -83.27
N VAL A 15 2.35 1.55 -83.65
CA VAL A 15 2.63 0.42 -82.75
C VAL A 15 4.03 0.63 -82.16
N VAL A 16 4.18 0.63 -80.84
CA VAL A 16 5.47 0.34 -80.19
C VAL A 16 5.27 -0.64 -79.04
N ARG A 17 5.90 -1.81 -79.19
CA ARG A 17 6.21 -2.77 -78.12
C ARG A 17 7.02 -2.05 -77.04
N TYR A 18 6.51 -1.97 -75.81
CA TYR A 18 7.32 -1.63 -74.64
C TYR A 18 7.23 -2.75 -73.58
N CYS A 19 8.26 -3.60 -73.62
CA CYS A 19 9.00 -4.18 -72.50
C CYS A 19 8.24 -4.72 -71.27
N ASN A 20 8.24 -6.07 -71.19
CA ASN A 20 8.00 -6.92 -70.01
C ASN A 20 8.94 -6.68 -68.81
N THR A 21 9.88 -5.73 -68.89
CA THR A 21 10.83 -5.46 -67.79
C THR A 21 10.18 -4.72 -66.63
N LYS A 22 9.15 -3.90 -66.83
CA LYS A 22 8.51 -3.16 -65.70
C LYS A 22 7.71 -4.04 -64.75
N ARG A 23 7.07 -5.10 -65.25
CA ARG A 23 6.35 -6.06 -64.40
C ARG A 23 7.29 -6.99 -63.65
N PHE A 24 8.43 -7.36 -64.25
CA PHE A 24 9.45 -8.17 -63.59
C PHE A 24 10.24 -7.35 -62.55
N LEU A 25 10.52 -6.07 -62.83
CA LEU A 25 11.14 -5.17 -61.85
C LEU A 25 10.19 -4.83 -60.70
N ALA A 26 8.89 -4.63 -60.99
CA ALA A 26 7.89 -4.42 -59.95
C ALA A 26 7.69 -5.66 -59.06
N LEU A 27 7.70 -6.87 -59.64
CA LEU A 27 7.63 -8.12 -58.87
C LEU A 27 8.89 -8.33 -58.03
N MET A 28 10.09 -8.04 -58.56
CA MET A 28 11.34 -8.09 -57.81
C MET A 28 11.40 -7.02 -56.72
N CYS A 29 10.90 -5.80 -56.96
CA CYS A 29 10.80 -4.78 -55.92
C CYS A 29 9.79 -5.15 -54.83
N VAL A 30 8.69 -5.84 -55.16
CA VAL A 30 7.72 -6.34 -54.17
C VAL A 30 8.30 -7.53 -53.39
N ILE A 31 9.06 -8.42 -54.03
CA ILE A 31 9.75 -9.52 -53.34
C ILE A 31 10.89 -9.00 -52.47
N VAL A 32 11.63 -7.98 -52.90
CA VAL A 32 12.68 -7.33 -52.10
C VAL A 32 12.08 -6.48 -50.98
N LEU A 33 10.96 -5.76 -51.19
CA LEU A 33 10.25 -5.07 -50.11
C LEU A 33 9.57 -6.04 -49.13
N ALA A 34 9.04 -7.17 -49.60
CA ALA A 34 8.49 -8.22 -48.75
C ALA A 34 9.61 -8.93 -47.97
N ALA A 35 10.77 -9.17 -48.58
CA ALA A 35 11.93 -9.73 -47.90
C ALA A 35 12.54 -8.74 -46.89
N THR A 36 12.58 -7.43 -47.18
CA THR A 36 13.08 -6.43 -46.21
C THR A 36 12.08 -6.13 -45.10
N THR A 37 10.77 -6.26 -45.33
CA THR A 37 9.74 -6.14 -44.27
C THR A 37 9.61 -7.41 -43.42
N LEU A 38 9.86 -8.60 -43.99
CA LEU A 38 9.98 -9.84 -43.21
C LEU A 38 11.30 -9.94 -42.44
N LEU A 39 12.38 -9.28 -42.89
CA LEU A 39 13.66 -9.21 -42.17
C LEU A 39 13.77 -8.03 -41.19
N SER A 40 12.86 -7.04 -41.23
CA SER A 40 12.86 -5.93 -40.27
C SER A 40 11.96 -6.14 -39.05
N ALA A 41 11.22 -7.25 -38.98
CA ALA A 41 10.38 -7.59 -37.83
C ALA A 41 11.19 -8.09 -36.60
N CYS A 42 12.48 -8.39 -36.76
CA CYS A 42 13.37 -8.81 -35.65
C CYS A 42 14.23 -7.68 -35.05
N ALA A 43 14.04 -6.42 -35.50
CA ALA A 43 14.92 -5.32 -35.13
C ALA A 43 14.77 -4.77 -33.68
N PRO A 44 13.59 -4.75 -33.03
CA PRO A 44 13.48 -4.14 -31.70
C PRO A 44 14.10 -5.05 -30.60
N VAL A 45 13.99 -6.36 -30.77
CA VAL A 45 14.51 -7.38 -29.85
C VAL A 45 16.06 -7.39 -29.85
N ASP A 46 16.69 -7.33 -31.03
CA ASP A 46 18.16 -7.28 -31.17
C ASP A 46 18.76 -6.01 -30.50
N GLY A 47 18.02 -4.92 -30.37
CA GLY A 47 18.50 -3.67 -29.76
C GLY A 47 18.59 -3.74 -28.23
N VAL A 48 17.55 -4.28 -27.58
CA VAL A 48 17.47 -4.41 -26.11
C VAL A 48 18.34 -5.58 -25.62
N LEU A 49 18.26 -6.73 -26.30
CA LEU A 49 19.09 -7.90 -25.99
C LEU A 49 20.59 -7.60 -26.16
N ARG A 50 20.98 -6.83 -27.18
CA ARG A 50 22.38 -6.42 -27.40
C ARG A 50 22.86 -5.36 -26.40
N ARG A 51 21.98 -4.49 -25.88
CA ARG A 51 22.29 -3.59 -24.75
C ARG A 51 22.57 -4.37 -23.46
N LEU A 52 21.91 -5.52 -23.27
CA LEU A 52 22.13 -6.44 -22.15
C LEU A 52 23.16 -7.53 -22.44
N GLY A 53 23.85 -7.47 -23.59
CA GLY A 53 24.94 -8.38 -23.95
C GLY A 53 24.53 -9.78 -24.42
N ILE A 54 23.26 -10.02 -24.73
CA ILE A 54 22.77 -11.29 -25.28
C ILE A 54 22.99 -11.27 -26.80
N ALA A 55 23.97 -12.03 -27.30
CA ALA A 55 24.18 -12.24 -28.73
C ALA A 55 23.20 -13.32 -29.25
N LYS A 56 22.83 -13.23 -30.54
CA LYS A 56 22.11 -14.32 -31.24
C LYS A 56 22.86 -15.64 -31.06
N GLY A 57 22.26 -16.59 -30.35
CA GLY A 57 22.85 -17.89 -30.02
C GLY A 57 23.56 -17.98 -28.66
N ALA A 58 23.50 -16.95 -27.81
CA ALA A 58 24.09 -16.94 -26.46
C ALA A 58 23.24 -17.67 -25.40
N GLY A 59 22.44 -18.66 -25.80
CA GLY A 59 21.42 -19.28 -24.95
C GLY A 59 21.56 -20.79 -24.72
N VAL A 60 22.65 -21.41 -25.16
CA VAL A 60 22.88 -22.84 -24.93
C VAL A 60 24.34 -23.00 -24.52
N ASP A 61 24.62 -22.85 -23.23
CA ASP A 61 25.94 -23.16 -22.66
C ASP A 61 26.09 -24.69 -22.65
N SER A 62 26.42 -25.30 -23.78
CA SER A 62 26.77 -26.74 -23.93
C SER A 62 25.74 -27.81 -23.47
N GLY A 63 24.62 -27.43 -22.87
CA GLY A 63 23.47 -28.26 -22.54
C GLY A 63 22.19 -27.46 -22.76
N ASP A 64 21.05 -28.14 -22.95
CA ASP A 64 19.73 -27.58 -23.33
C ASP A 64 19.10 -26.61 -22.28
N VAL A 65 19.90 -25.91 -21.47
CA VAL A 65 19.52 -25.01 -20.38
C VAL A 65 20.34 -23.71 -20.37
N LEU A 66 19.71 -22.61 -19.95
CA LEU A 66 20.35 -21.32 -19.70
C LEU A 66 21.08 -21.34 -18.36
N SER A 67 22.31 -20.82 -18.33
CA SER A 67 23.02 -20.52 -17.07
C SER A 67 22.30 -19.43 -16.27
N GLU A 68 22.53 -19.36 -14.95
CA GLU A 68 21.85 -18.44 -14.04
C GLU A 68 21.90 -16.97 -14.48
N SER A 69 23.09 -16.47 -14.83
CA SER A 69 23.23 -15.10 -15.33
C SER A 69 22.45 -14.89 -16.64
N ASN A 70 22.43 -15.87 -17.55
CA ASN A 70 21.73 -15.74 -18.83
C ASN A 70 20.21 -15.82 -18.63
N PHE A 71 19.74 -16.70 -17.76
CA PHE A 71 18.34 -16.82 -17.38
C PHE A 71 17.82 -15.49 -16.79
N VAL A 72 18.52 -14.95 -15.79
CA VAL A 72 18.17 -13.65 -15.18
C VAL A 72 18.21 -12.52 -16.20
N ARG A 73 19.21 -12.48 -17.10
CA ARG A 73 19.28 -11.48 -18.18
C ARG A 73 18.08 -11.54 -19.12
N VAL A 74 17.65 -12.74 -19.53
CA VAL A 74 16.48 -12.87 -20.41
C VAL A 74 15.23 -12.38 -19.70
N ILE A 75 14.97 -12.79 -18.45
CA ILE A 75 13.78 -12.35 -17.71
C ILE A 75 13.80 -10.83 -17.47
N THR A 76 14.91 -10.29 -16.97
CA THR A 76 15.04 -8.83 -16.74
C THR A 76 14.89 -8.02 -18.02
N SER A 77 15.31 -8.56 -19.17
CA SER A 77 15.07 -7.91 -20.47
C SER A 77 13.59 -7.83 -20.82
N CYS A 78 12.80 -8.84 -20.44
CA CYS A 78 11.36 -8.87 -20.69
C CYS A 78 10.61 -7.76 -19.92
N LEU A 79 11.13 -7.34 -18.76
CA LEU A 79 10.54 -6.26 -17.95
C LEU A 79 10.59 -4.90 -18.65
N LEU A 80 11.43 -4.75 -19.67
CA LEU A 80 11.62 -3.52 -20.44
C LEU A 80 10.92 -3.58 -21.82
N MET A 81 10.18 -4.65 -22.10
CA MET A 81 9.52 -4.87 -23.37
C MET A 81 8.03 -4.52 -23.28
N ASP A 82 7.61 -3.52 -24.04
CA ASP A 82 6.18 -3.18 -24.15
C ASP A 82 5.45 -4.01 -25.24
N ASP A 83 6.21 -4.68 -26.12
CA ASP A 83 5.69 -5.44 -27.25
C ASP A 83 5.49 -6.92 -26.90
N SER A 84 4.25 -7.40 -27.02
CA SER A 84 3.88 -8.79 -26.79
C SER A 84 4.65 -9.78 -27.69
N GLU A 85 5.01 -9.39 -28.91
CA GLU A 85 5.80 -10.27 -29.79
C GLU A 85 7.26 -10.37 -29.33
N ALA A 86 7.80 -9.31 -28.72
CA ALA A 86 9.13 -9.34 -28.11
C ALA A 86 9.18 -10.24 -26.87
N ILE A 87 8.17 -10.15 -26.00
CA ILE A 87 8.01 -11.03 -24.83
C ILE A 87 7.88 -12.50 -25.28
N LYS A 88 7.10 -12.76 -26.33
CA LYS A 88 6.96 -14.10 -26.91
C LYS A 88 8.28 -14.64 -27.44
N ALA A 89 9.04 -13.83 -28.18
CA ALA A 89 10.35 -14.23 -28.68
C ALA A 89 11.29 -14.58 -27.52
N ALA A 90 11.28 -13.81 -26.42
CA ALA A 90 12.06 -14.12 -25.23
C ALA A 90 11.60 -15.42 -24.55
N TYR A 91 10.29 -15.63 -24.40
CA TYR A 91 9.72 -16.89 -23.89
C TYR A 91 10.20 -18.11 -24.68
N GLU A 92 10.20 -18.04 -26.01
CA GLU A 92 10.67 -19.12 -26.89
C GLU A 92 12.18 -19.42 -26.76
N THR A 93 12.97 -18.50 -26.20
CA THR A 93 14.40 -18.72 -25.92
C THR A 93 14.67 -19.44 -24.61
N ILE A 94 13.69 -19.49 -23.70
CA ILE A 94 13.83 -20.14 -22.40
C ILE A 94 13.35 -21.59 -22.52
N PRO A 95 14.19 -22.59 -22.18
CA PRO A 95 13.80 -23.98 -22.15
C PRO A 95 12.59 -24.23 -21.25
N SER A 96 11.64 -25.05 -21.71
CA SER A 96 10.37 -25.29 -21.00
C SER A 96 10.55 -25.83 -19.59
N VAL A 97 11.63 -26.59 -19.35
CA VAL A 97 12.00 -27.09 -18.02
C VAL A 97 12.33 -25.95 -17.05
N GLN A 98 12.95 -24.87 -17.51
CA GLN A 98 13.27 -23.69 -16.69
C GLN A 98 12.08 -22.75 -16.49
N LEU A 99 10.98 -23.00 -17.20
CA LEU A 99 9.69 -22.33 -17.01
C LEU A 99 8.68 -23.22 -16.29
N ASP A 100 9.08 -24.40 -15.78
CA ASP A 100 8.17 -25.35 -15.15
C ASP A 100 6.95 -25.68 -16.03
N ASN A 101 7.20 -25.79 -17.35
CA ASN A 101 6.19 -25.98 -18.40
C ASN A 101 5.03 -24.96 -18.39
N MET A 102 5.27 -23.75 -17.86
CA MET A 102 4.33 -22.64 -17.86
C MET A 102 3.97 -22.20 -19.28
N SER A 103 2.70 -21.87 -19.50
CA SER A 103 2.24 -21.38 -20.80
C SER A 103 2.74 -19.96 -21.07
N LEU A 104 2.84 -19.61 -22.36
CA LEU A 104 3.15 -18.25 -22.79
C LEU A 104 2.22 -17.21 -22.15
N SER A 105 0.92 -17.50 -22.05
CA SER A 105 -0.04 -16.55 -21.46
C SER A 105 0.25 -16.24 -19.99
N THR A 106 0.54 -17.26 -19.19
CA THR A 106 0.86 -17.07 -17.77
C THR A 106 2.18 -16.32 -17.61
N PHE A 107 3.18 -16.68 -18.42
CA PHE A 107 4.46 -15.98 -18.46
C PHE A 107 4.31 -14.50 -18.83
N THR A 108 3.57 -14.19 -19.89
CA THR A 108 3.32 -12.82 -20.34
C THR A 108 2.63 -11.99 -19.26
N ASN A 109 1.57 -12.53 -18.62
CA ASN A 109 0.88 -11.82 -17.54
C ASN A 109 1.82 -11.53 -16.36
N TYR A 110 2.67 -12.50 -16.00
CA TYR A 110 3.63 -12.34 -14.92
C TYR A 110 4.68 -11.27 -15.21
N VAL A 111 5.25 -11.29 -16.42
CA VAL A 111 6.22 -10.29 -16.87
C VAL A 111 5.62 -8.89 -16.92
N GLN A 112 4.39 -8.74 -17.42
CA GLN A 112 3.67 -7.45 -17.48
C GLN A 112 3.38 -6.88 -16.09
N MET A 113 3.09 -7.74 -15.11
CA MET A 113 2.99 -7.30 -13.72
C MET A 113 4.36 -6.86 -13.19
N LEU A 114 5.42 -7.64 -13.42
CA LEU A 114 6.77 -7.32 -12.98
C LEU A 114 7.32 -6.04 -13.64
N SER A 115 6.92 -5.70 -14.87
CA SER A 115 7.37 -4.45 -15.51
C SER A 115 6.93 -3.22 -14.73
N GLY A 116 5.84 -3.30 -13.96
CA GLY A 116 5.41 -2.24 -13.03
C GLY A 116 6.48 -1.87 -12.00
N LEU A 117 7.35 -2.80 -11.59
CA LEU A 117 8.47 -2.55 -10.67
C LEU A 117 9.53 -1.60 -11.24
N THR A 118 9.60 -1.51 -12.57
CA THR A 118 10.60 -0.69 -13.27
C THR A 118 10.09 0.71 -13.62
N GLU A 119 8.78 0.95 -13.50
CA GLU A 119 8.16 2.18 -13.96
C GLU A 119 8.59 3.39 -13.11
N GLY A 120 9.05 4.45 -13.78
CA GLY A 120 9.45 5.70 -13.12
C GLY A 120 10.76 5.62 -12.34
N ARG A 121 11.54 4.51 -12.45
CA ARG A 121 12.84 4.32 -11.78
C ARG A 121 14.05 4.60 -12.67
N GLY A 122 13.84 5.13 -13.87
CA GLY A 122 14.90 5.39 -14.83
C GLY A 122 15.35 4.14 -15.60
N LEU A 123 16.56 4.15 -16.15
CA LEU A 123 17.07 3.04 -16.96
C LEU A 123 17.61 1.93 -16.08
N LEU A 124 17.10 0.71 -16.24
CA LEU A 124 17.70 -0.49 -15.64
C LEU A 124 19.12 -0.67 -16.20
N SER A 125 20.11 -0.62 -15.32
CA SER A 125 21.54 -0.58 -15.68
C SER A 125 22.22 -1.94 -15.52
N SER A 126 21.89 -2.66 -14.46
CA SER A 126 22.42 -3.99 -14.16
C SER A 126 21.51 -4.71 -13.15
N PHE A 127 21.88 -5.92 -12.76
CA PHE A 127 21.25 -6.68 -11.70
C PHE A 127 22.31 -7.31 -10.80
N LYS A 128 21.96 -7.53 -9.54
CA LYS A 128 22.79 -8.24 -8.56
C LYS A 128 22.04 -9.47 -8.09
N ILE A 129 22.60 -10.65 -8.33
CA ILE A 129 22.10 -11.89 -7.74
C ILE A 129 22.53 -11.90 -6.28
N ILE A 130 21.55 -11.99 -5.37
CA ILE A 130 21.81 -11.99 -3.93
C ILE A 130 22.38 -13.33 -3.50
N SER A 131 23.41 -13.31 -2.66
CA SER A 131 24.03 -14.53 -2.16
C SER A 131 23.09 -15.29 -1.23
N SER A 132 23.27 -16.61 -1.09
CA SER A 132 22.42 -17.42 -0.21
C SER A 132 22.43 -16.93 1.24
N GLU A 133 23.55 -16.40 1.75
CA GLU A 133 23.61 -15.85 3.12
C GLU A 133 22.82 -14.54 3.26
N GLU A 134 22.93 -13.64 2.28
CA GLU A 134 22.16 -12.38 2.26
C GLU A 134 20.66 -12.61 1.98
N ALA A 135 20.30 -13.73 1.36
CA ALA A 135 18.92 -14.08 1.04
C ALA A 135 18.12 -14.59 2.26
N ILE A 136 18.80 -15.18 3.27
CA ILE A 136 18.14 -15.81 4.43
C ILE A 136 17.16 -14.86 5.14
N PRO A 137 17.52 -13.62 5.51
CA PRO A 137 16.57 -12.74 6.21
C PRO A 137 15.32 -12.42 5.39
N VAL A 138 15.48 -12.26 4.07
CA VAL A 138 14.38 -11.97 3.15
C VAL A 138 13.47 -13.20 2.99
N GLN A 139 14.06 -14.40 2.95
CA GLN A 139 13.32 -15.66 2.93
C GLN A 139 12.61 -15.93 4.26
N ASP A 140 13.25 -15.68 5.40
CA ASP A 140 12.66 -15.88 6.73
C ASP A 140 11.40 -15.04 6.91
N ALA A 141 11.41 -13.77 6.50
CA ALA A 141 10.23 -12.90 6.52
C ALA A 141 9.08 -13.43 5.62
N MET A 142 9.42 -14.01 4.46
CA MET A 142 8.42 -14.66 3.59
C MET A 142 7.88 -15.95 4.22
N VAL A 143 8.72 -16.77 4.85
CA VAL A 143 8.32 -18.01 5.55
C VAL A 143 7.42 -17.69 6.73
N GLU A 144 7.71 -16.64 7.49
CA GLU A 144 6.84 -16.17 8.58
C GLU A 144 5.45 -15.79 8.07
N SER A 145 5.37 -15.16 6.90
CA SER A 145 4.09 -14.77 6.28
C SER A 145 3.29 -15.97 5.74
N ILE A 146 3.96 -16.92 5.08
CA ILE A 146 3.33 -18.11 4.47
C ILE A 146 4.12 -19.40 4.75
N PRO A 147 4.04 -19.94 5.97
CA PRO A 147 4.84 -21.10 6.38
C PRO A 147 4.63 -22.34 5.51
N ASN A 148 3.44 -22.49 4.91
CA ASN A 148 3.08 -23.60 4.03
C ASN A 148 3.82 -23.60 2.67
N GLN A 149 4.54 -22.53 2.33
CA GLN A 149 5.36 -22.42 1.12
C GLN A 149 6.86 -22.43 1.42
N GLU A 150 7.27 -22.84 2.63
CA GLU A 150 8.67 -22.80 3.06
C GLU A 150 9.62 -23.42 2.04
N ASP A 151 9.35 -24.65 1.58
CA ASP A 151 10.21 -25.34 0.62
C ASP A 151 10.48 -24.50 -0.64
N LEU A 152 9.43 -23.90 -1.20
CA LEU A 152 9.55 -23.08 -2.40
C LEU A 152 10.27 -21.75 -2.13
N ILE A 153 10.06 -21.16 -0.95
CA ILE A 153 10.74 -19.92 -0.52
C ILE A 153 12.22 -20.17 -0.29
N ARG A 154 12.61 -21.30 0.30
CA ARG A 154 14.02 -21.65 0.54
C ARG A 154 14.79 -21.89 -0.75
N LEU A 155 14.10 -22.34 -1.81
CA LEU A 155 14.68 -22.44 -3.15
C LEU A 155 14.80 -21.08 -3.86
N SER A 156 14.19 -20.02 -3.31
CA SER A 156 14.14 -18.73 -3.98
C SER A 156 15.48 -17.99 -3.98
N ILE A 157 15.82 -17.36 -5.09
CA ILE A 157 16.98 -16.49 -5.26
C ILE A 157 16.46 -15.07 -5.50
N PRO A 158 16.69 -14.13 -4.57
CA PRO A 158 16.43 -12.72 -4.83
C PRO A 158 17.45 -12.17 -5.83
N VAL A 159 16.96 -11.38 -6.77
CA VAL A 159 17.77 -10.61 -7.71
C VAL A 159 17.38 -9.15 -7.58
N GLU A 160 18.35 -8.34 -7.16
CA GLU A 160 18.19 -6.89 -7.05
C GLU A 160 18.37 -6.25 -8.43
N LEU A 161 17.41 -5.39 -8.80
CA LEU A 161 17.45 -4.58 -10.01
C LEU A 161 18.13 -3.25 -9.72
N VAL A 162 19.17 -2.93 -10.48
CA VAL A 162 20.00 -1.73 -10.26
C VAL A 162 19.71 -0.71 -11.35
N PHE A 163 19.10 0.41 -10.96
CA PHE A 163 18.76 1.50 -11.87
C PHE A 163 19.84 2.58 -11.94
N SER A 164 19.91 3.29 -13.07
CA SER A 164 20.86 4.39 -13.27
C SER A 164 20.55 5.61 -12.41
N ASP A 165 19.27 5.81 -12.11
CA ASP A 165 18.80 6.87 -11.23
C ASP A 165 18.74 6.33 -9.81
N GLN A 166 19.70 6.75 -8.98
CA GLN A 166 19.77 6.35 -7.57
C GLN A 166 19.06 7.34 -6.63
N SER A 167 18.25 8.25 -7.17
CA SER A 167 17.41 9.13 -6.34
C SER A 167 16.36 8.35 -5.56
N GLN A 168 15.96 7.17 -6.05
CA GLN A 168 15.13 6.23 -5.31
C GLN A 168 16.01 5.23 -4.55
N THR A 169 15.81 5.16 -3.24
CA THR A 169 16.63 4.37 -2.31
C THR A 169 16.11 2.94 -2.10
N ASP A 170 14.84 2.68 -2.41
CA ASP A 170 14.23 1.38 -2.12
C ASP A 170 14.72 0.33 -3.12
N PRO A 171 15.40 -0.73 -2.66
CA PRO A 171 15.86 -1.81 -3.53
C PRO A 171 14.66 -2.54 -4.14
N VAL A 172 14.79 -2.92 -5.41
CA VAL A 172 13.75 -3.66 -6.14
C VAL A 172 14.23 -5.08 -6.37
N PHE A 173 13.49 -6.05 -5.87
CA PHE A 173 13.82 -7.46 -6.03
C PHE A 173 12.85 -8.17 -6.96
N ILE A 174 13.38 -9.10 -7.75
CA ILE A 174 12.62 -10.15 -8.43
C ILE A 174 13.16 -11.51 -7.96
N TYR A 175 12.34 -12.56 -8.08
CA TYR A 175 12.66 -13.85 -7.50
C TYR A 175 12.60 -14.98 -8.53
N PHE A 176 13.53 -15.91 -8.40
CA PHE A 176 13.63 -17.15 -9.17
C PHE A 176 13.88 -18.31 -8.25
N GLN A 177 13.87 -19.55 -8.74
CA GLN A 177 14.22 -20.72 -7.95
C GLN A 177 15.49 -21.38 -8.46
N ARG A 178 16.22 -22.04 -7.55
CA ARG A 178 17.35 -22.91 -7.88
C ARG A 178 16.97 -24.36 -7.60
N ALA A 179 17.06 -25.22 -8.59
CA ALA A 179 16.91 -26.66 -8.40
C ALA A 179 18.13 -27.25 -7.68
N GLU A 180 18.02 -28.48 -7.18
CA GLU A 180 19.10 -29.18 -6.45
C GLU A 180 20.38 -29.35 -7.28
N ASP A 181 20.24 -29.46 -8.61
CA ASP A 181 21.36 -29.55 -9.56
C ASP A 181 21.98 -28.18 -9.91
N GLY A 182 21.48 -27.09 -9.30
CA GLY A 182 21.92 -25.73 -9.55
C GLY A 182 21.22 -25.04 -10.72
N MET A 183 20.27 -25.70 -11.41
CA MET A 183 19.56 -25.11 -12.54
C MET A 183 18.62 -23.98 -12.06
N PRO A 184 18.72 -22.77 -12.65
CA PRO A 184 17.77 -21.69 -12.37
C PRO A 184 16.45 -21.98 -13.11
N TYR A 185 15.33 -21.74 -12.46
CA TYR A 185 14.01 -21.85 -13.06
C TYR A 185 13.02 -20.84 -12.47
N LEU A 186 11.91 -20.62 -13.18
CA LEU A 186 10.78 -19.85 -12.68
C LEU A 186 9.65 -20.84 -12.36
N SER A 187 9.39 -21.04 -11.07
CA SER A 187 8.34 -21.94 -10.59
C SER A 187 6.98 -21.45 -11.05
N LYS A 188 6.17 -22.35 -11.60
CA LYS A 188 4.79 -22.04 -11.95
C LYS A 188 3.96 -21.71 -10.71
N SER A 189 4.18 -22.43 -9.61
CA SER A 189 3.49 -22.18 -8.34
C SER A 189 3.78 -20.79 -7.77
N TRP A 190 5.03 -20.33 -7.88
CA TRP A 190 5.41 -18.97 -7.48
C TRP A 190 4.66 -17.93 -8.31
N VAL A 191 4.66 -18.10 -9.63
CA VAL A 191 4.00 -17.17 -10.55
C VAL A 191 2.49 -17.14 -10.35
N ASP A 192 1.85 -18.30 -10.24
CA ASP A 192 0.40 -18.40 -10.03
C ASP A 192 -0.01 -17.65 -8.75
N GLN A 193 0.78 -17.77 -7.67
CA GLN A 193 0.52 -17.07 -6.41
C GLN A 193 0.69 -15.55 -6.52
N CYS A 194 1.76 -15.08 -7.19
CA CYS A 194 1.93 -13.64 -7.46
C CYS A 194 0.76 -13.08 -8.30
N LEU A 195 0.29 -13.84 -9.29
CA LEU A 195 -0.84 -13.43 -10.13
C LEU A 195 -2.15 -13.36 -9.33
N ILE A 196 -2.39 -14.29 -8.39
CA ILE A 196 -3.56 -14.25 -7.49
C ILE A 196 -3.54 -12.95 -6.68
N LEU A 197 -2.40 -12.61 -6.07
CA LEU A 197 -2.25 -11.38 -5.27
C LEU A 197 -2.50 -10.12 -6.12
N PHE A 198 -1.94 -10.07 -7.32
CA PHE A 198 -2.11 -8.92 -8.21
C PHE A 198 -3.54 -8.77 -8.74
N GLN A 199 -4.20 -9.88 -9.10
CA GLN A 199 -5.61 -9.87 -9.52
C GLN A 199 -6.52 -9.46 -8.36
N TYR A 200 -6.21 -9.89 -7.15
CA TYR A 200 -6.92 -9.43 -5.96
C TYR A 200 -6.78 -7.92 -5.78
N ALA A 201 -5.57 -7.38 -5.93
CA ALA A 201 -5.34 -5.94 -5.87
C ALA A 201 -6.13 -5.17 -6.94
N ASP A 202 -6.16 -5.65 -8.19
CA ASP A 202 -6.94 -5.03 -9.27
C ASP A 202 -8.44 -5.02 -8.95
N HIS A 203 -9.00 -6.14 -8.49
CA HIS A 203 -10.40 -6.20 -8.06
C HIS A 203 -10.70 -5.27 -6.88
N TYR A 204 -9.76 -5.13 -5.95
CA TYR A 204 -9.88 -4.22 -4.83
C TYR A 204 -9.94 -2.77 -5.29
N PHE A 205 -8.99 -2.36 -6.14
CA PHE A 205 -8.95 -1.01 -6.68
C PHE A 205 -10.19 -0.68 -7.54
N GLN A 206 -10.72 -1.65 -8.28
CA GLN A 206 -12.00 -1.51 -8.98
C GLN A 206 -13.18 -1.35 -8.01
N ALA A 207 -13.20 -2.09 -6.91
CA ALA A 207 -14.26 -2.01 -5.90
C ALA A 207 -14.29 -0.63 -5.21
N VAL A 208 -13.13 -0.09 -4.82
CA VAL A 208 -13.03 1.25 -4.21
C VAL A 208 -13.36 2.35 -5.22
N ASN A 209 -12.88 2.25 -6.47
CA ASN A 209 -13.16 3.25 -7.51
C ASN A 209 -14.65 3.28 -7.89
N SER A 210 -15.30 2.11 -7.95
CA SER A 210 -16.74 2.01 -8.20
C SER A 210 -17.62 2.26 -6.97
N GLN A 211 -17.02 2.57 -5.82
CA GLN A 211 -17.69 2.76 -4.53
C GLN A 211 -18.58 1.56 -4.14
N ASN A 212 -18.19 0.35 -4.55
CA ASN A 212 -18.94 -0.86 -4.26
C ASN A 212 -18.61 -1.38 -2.86
N ILE A 213 -19.31 -0.83 -1.87
CA ILE A 213 -19.13 -1.15 -0.44
C ILE A 213 -19.21 -2.66 -0.16
N ASN A 214 -20.11 -3.40 -0.85
CA ASN A 214 -20.26 -4.84 -0.63
C ASN A 214 -19.04 -5.63 -1.14
N ALA A 215 -18.47 -5.21 -2.28
CA ALA A 215 -17.25 -5.80 -2.79
C ALA A 215 -16.07 -5.50 -1.86
N ILE A 216 -15.91 -4.25 -1.41
CA ILE A 216 -14.87 -3.88 -0.43
C ILE A 216 -15.01 -4.72 0.83
N TYR A 217 -16.22 -4.80 1.42
CA TYR A 217 -16.52 -5.64 2.58
C TYR A 217 -16.08 -7.09 2.36
N SER A 218 -16.47 -7.70 1.24
CA SER A 218 -16.11 -9.09 0.93
C SER A 218 -14.59 -9.29 0.84
N MET A 219 -13.85 -8.27 0.41
CA MET A 219 -12.40 -8.35 0.23
C MET A 219 -11.64 -8.07 1.54
N ILE A 220 -12.12 -7.18 2.40
CA ILE A 220 -11.44 -6.91 3.67
C ILE A 220 -11.86 -7.87 4.79
N SER A 221 -12.97 -8.60 4.64
CA SER A 221 -13.46 -9.52 5.68
C SER A 221 -12.42 -10.59 6.04
N ASN A 222 -11.69 -11.08 5.03
CA ASN A 222 -10.66 -12.10 5.23
C ASN A 222 -9.44 -11.58 6.00
N SER A 223 -9.19 -10.27 6.01
CA SER A 223 -8.08 -9.67 6.76
C SER A 223 -8.19 -9.93 8.26
N TYR A 224 -9.42 -10.15 8.78
CA TYR A 224 -9.68 -10.32 10.21
C TYR A 224 -9.81 -11.78 10.65
N LEU A 225 -9.60 -12.75 9.74
CA LEU A 225 -9.62 -14.17 10.10
C LEU A 225 -8.40 -14.62 10.90
N ASP A 226 -7.29 -13.88 10.77
CA ASP A 226 -5.99 -14.14 11.40
C ASP A 226 -5.63 -13.06 12.45
N ALA A 227 -6.54 -12.12 12.70
CA ALA A 227 -6.32 -11.04 13.65
C ALA A 227 -6.40 -11.56 15.11
N SER A 228 -5.72 -10.86 16.02
CA SER A 228 -5.76 -11.16 17.47
C SER A 228 -7.12 -10.89 18.11
N TYR A 229 -8.06 -10.30 17.36
CA TYR A 229 -9.40 -9.95 17.78
C TYR A 229 -10.40 -10.22 16.66
N SER A 230 -11.67 -10.39 17.02
CA SER A 230 -12.75 -10.62 16.07
C SER A 230 -13.59 -9.36 15.86
N LEU A 231 -13.89 -9.05 14.60
CA LEU A 231 -14.86 -8.01 14.25
C LEU A 231 -16.17 -8.63 13.79
N SER A 232 -17.27 -8.01 14.18
CA SER A 232 -18.59 -8.32 13.65
C SER A 232 -18.74 -7.82 12.21
N ASP A 233 -19.65 -8.42 11.44
CA ASP A 233 -19.99 -7.96 10.09
C ASP A 233 -20.36 -6.47 10.04
N LYS A 234 -20.96 -5.96 11.13
CA LYS A 234 -21.33 -4.54 11.26
C LYS A 234 -20.11 -3.63 11.35
N SER A 235 -19.04 -4.07 12.00
CA SER A 235 -17.80 -3.29 12.09
C SER A 235 -17.04 -3.33 10.78
N ILE A 236 -16.97 -4.51 10.15
CA ILE A 236 -16.29 -4.66 8.85
C ILE A 236 -17.02 -3.86 7.75
N ILE A 237 -18.36 -3.86 7.71
CA ILE A 237 -19.11 -3.05 6.73
C ILE A 237 -18.95 -1.54 6.99
N LEU A 238 -18.76 -1.12 8.25
CA LEU A 238 -18.43 0.27 8.57
C LEU A 238 -17.02 0.63 8.08
N LYS A 239 -16.02 -0.22 8.32
CA LYS A 239 -14.66 -0.04 7.78
C LYS A 239 -14.69 0.05 6.25
N ALA A 240 -15.42 -0.84 5.56
CA ALA A 240 -15.61 -0.78 4.11
C ALA A 240 -16.23 0.54 3.61
N ARG A 241 -17.18 1.12 4.37
CA ARG A 241 -17.76 2.43 4.05
C ARG A 241 -16.74 3.55 4.23
N GLU A 242 -15.95 3.52 5.30
CA GLU A 242 -14.93 4.53 5.53
C GLU A 242 -13.78 4.44 4.51
N ILE A 243 -13.36 3.24 4.11
CA ILE A 243 -12.45 3.03 2.97
C ILE A 243 -13.00 3.72 1.72
N SER A 244 -14.26 3.44 1.37
CA SER A 244 -14.90 4.05 0.18
C SER A 244 -14.94 5.58 0.28
N ARG A 245 -15.23 6.14 1.46
CA ARG A 245 -15.20 7.60 1.68
C ARG A 245 -13.79 8.17 1.61
N TYR A 246 -12.80 7.48 2.16
CA TYR A 246 -11.40 7.86 2.09
C TYR A 246 -10.96 7.96 0.64
N TYR A 247 -11.20 6.94 -0.18
CA TYR A 247 -10.88 6.96 -1.61
C TYR A 247 -11.60 8.09 -2.34
N LEU A 248 -12.90 8.29 -2.11
CA LEU A 248 -13.66 9.38 -2.73
C LEU A 248 -13.10 10.78 -2.37
N SER A 249 -12.76 11.00 -1.10
CA SER A 249 -12.43 12.32 -0.57
C SER A 249 -10.94 12.66 -0.64
N ARG A 250 -10.04 11.69 -0.47
CA ARG A 250 -8.60 11.89 -0.31
C ARG A 250 -7.78 11.45 -1.51
N VAL A 251 -8.11 10.32 -2.13
CA VAL A 251 -7.33 9.79 -3.27
C VAL A 251 -7.73 10.51 -4.56
N LYS A 252 -6.77 11.15 -5.24
CA LYS A 252 -7.02 11.88 -6.51
C LYS A 252 -6.37 11.26 -7.74
N SER A 253 -5.63 10.18 -7.55
CA SER A 253 -5.05 9.38 -8.62
C SER A 253 -5.99 8.25 -9.04
N GLU A 254 -5.98 7.94 -10.33
CA GLU A 254 -6.69 6.79 -10.90
C GLU A 254 -5.91 5.49 -10.67
N PRO A 255 -6.57 4.32 -10.61
CA PRO A 255 -5.90 3.03 -10.43
C PRO A 255 -4.78 2.74 -11.44
N SER A 256 -4.89 3.25 -12.67
CA SER A 256 -3.84 3.11 -13.70
C SER A 256 -2.54 3.85 -13.37
N GLU A 257 -2.56 4.76 -12.40
CA GLU A 257 -1.38 5.50 -11.94
C GLU A 257 -0.68 4.80 -10.76
N TYR A 258 -1.26 3.71 -10.24
CA TYR A 258 -0.70 2.98 -9.11
C TYR A 258 0.43 2.08 -9.60
N ARG A 259 1.58 2.14 -8.93
CA ARG A 259 2.78 1.43 -9.38
C ARG A 259 3.13 0.32 -8.43
N VAL A 260 3.40 -0.87 -8.95
CA VAL A 260 3.94 -1.97 -8.14
C VAL A 260 5.33 -1.58 -7.66
N VAL A 261 5.58 -1.71 -6.36
CA VAL A 261 6.88 -1.38 -5.75
C VAL A 261 7.56 -2.56 -5.09
N ALA A 262 6.78 -3.57 -4.71
CA ALA A 262 7.29 -4.86 -4.25
C ALA A 262 6.37 -5.97 -4.74
N LEU A 263 6.96 -7.11 -5.11
CA LEU A 263 6.23 -8.31 -5.44
C LEU A 263 7.06 -9.56 -5.10
N ASN A 264 6.47 -10.44 -4.31
CA ASN A 264 6.97 -11.79 -4.06
C ASN A 264 5.79 -12.75 -3.88
N ILE A 265 6.08 -14.01 -3.53
CA ILE A 265 5.05 -15.05 -3.36
C ILE A 265 4.06 -14.74 -2.22
N SER A 266 4.44 -13.98 -1.20
CA SER A 266 3.60 -13.70 -0.04
C SER A 266 2.88 -12.37 -0.12
N ARG A 267 3.35 -11.43 -0.96
CA ARG A 267 2.93 -10.03 -0.93
C ARG A 267 3.09 -9.32 -2.28
N VAL A 268 2.16 -8.41 -2.56
CA VAL A 268 2.30 -7.34 -3.56
C VAL A 268 2.03 -5.98 -2.90
N GLU A 269 2.82 -4.97 -3.24
CA GLU A 269 2.63 -3.60 -2.76
C GLU A 269 2.58 -2.60 -3.90
N PHE A 270 1.73 -1.59 -3.73
CA PHE A 270 1.54 -0.50 -4.66
C PHE A 270 1.89 0.84 -4.03
N ASN A 271 2.55 1.70 -4.80
CA ASN A 271 2.61 3.13 -4.54
C ASN A 271 1.36 3.80 -5.11
N GLN A 272 0.55 4.38 -4.25
CA GLN A 272 -0.59 5.20 -4.62
C GLN A 272 -0.21 6.68 -4.50
N PRO A 273 -0.08 7.43 -5.61
CA PRO A 273 0.27 8.84 -5.58
C PRO A 273 -0.95 9.73 -5.31
N SER A 274 -0.73 11.04 -5.15
CA SER A 274 -1.78 12.06 -5.12
C SER A 274 -2.88 11.80 -4.11
N VAL A 275 -2.49 11.43 -2.89
CA VAL A 275 -3.38 11.31 -1.75
C VAL A 275 -3.32 12.61 -0.96
N LEU A 276 -4.47 13.24 -0.71
CA LEU A 276 -4.52 14.45 0.11
C LEU A 276 -4.10 14.15 1.55
N THR A 277 -3.20 14.97 2.08
CA THR A 277 -2.78 14.95 3.49
C THR A 277 -3.96 15.21 4.43
N ASN A 278 -3.82 14.87 5.71
CA ASN A 278 -4.91 14.98 6.69
C ASN A 278 -5.48 16.41 6.83
N ASP A 279 -4.62 17.42 6.75
CA ASP A 279 -4.95 18.86 6.76
C ASP A 279 -5.56 19.38 5.44
N LEU A 280 -5.60 18.54 4.38
CA LEU A 280 -6.09 18.87 3.04
C LEU A 280 -5.27 19.95 2.32
N GLU A 281 -4.04 20.21 2.75
CA GLU A 281 -3.21 21.27 2.17
C GLU A 281 -2.28 20.75 1.07
N ASP A 282 -1.80 19.51 1.19
CA ASP A 282 -0.78 18.92 0.32
C ASP A 282 -1.17 17.54 -0.21
N TYR A 283 -0.33 17.02 -1.11
CA TYR A 283 -0.45 15.68 -1.67
C TYR A 283 0.78 14.84 -1.34
N GLU A 284 0.54 13.60 -0.93
CA GLU A 284 1.56 12.61 -0.66
C GLU A 284 1.33 11.31 -1.44
N SER A 285 2.31 10.41 -1.38
CA SER A 285 2.16 9.03 -1.84
C SER A 285 2.07 8.12 -0.63
N ARG A 286 1.25 7.07 -0.72
CA ARG A 286 1.16 6.03 0.31
C ARG A 286 1.38 4.64 -0.27
N ARG A 287 1.67 3.66 0.60
CA ARG A 287 1.73 2.25 0.24
C ARG A 287 0.37 1.60 0.49
N VAL A 288 -0.04 0.72 -0.42
CA VAL A 288 -1.18 -0.19 -0.24
C VAL A 288 -0.68 -1.61 -0.54
N GLY A 289 -0.82 -2.50 0.44
CA GLY A 289 -0.29 -3.85 0.37
C GLY A 289 -1.39 -4.90 0.30
N PHE A 290 -1.06 -6.05 -0.28
CA PHE A 290 -1.90 -7.25 -0.27
C PHE A 290 -1.00 -8.42 0.05
N PHE A 291 -1.38 -9.22 1.03
CA PHE A 291 -0.55 -10.32 1.49
C PHE A 291 -1.39 -11.57 1.79
N MET A 292 -0.77 -12.73 1.65
CA MET A 292 -1.36 -13.99 2.08
C MET A 292 -1.27 -14.10 3.60
N ASN A 293 -2.39 -14.31 4.28
CA ASN A 293 -2.43 -14.55 5.73
C ASN A 293 -2.22 -16.03 6.08
N SER A 294 -2.07 -16.32 7.38
CA SER A 294 -1.77 -17.68 7.86
C SER A 294 -2.86 -18.70 7.51
N VAL A 295 -4.10 -18.23 7.30
CA VAL A 295 -5.28 -19.03 6.93
C VAL A 295 -5.35 -19.30 5.42
N GLY A 296 -4.43 -18.75 4.62
CA GLY A 296 -4.33 -18.98 3.18
C GLY A 296 -5.31 -18.13 2.35
N THR A 297 -5.74 -16.98 2.88
CA THR A 297 -6.55 -15.99 2.17
C THR A 297 -5.76 -14.69 1.97
N VAL A 298 -6.22 -13.82 1.07
CA VAL A 298 -5.57 -12.52 0.86
C VAL A 298 -6.14 -11.50 1.84
N SER A 299 -5.24 -10.87 2.59
CA SER A 299 -5.50 -9.70 3.42
C SER A 299 -5.11 -8.42 2.68
N VAL A 300 -5.84 -7.35 2.93
CA VAL A 300 -5.52 -5.98 2.49
C VAL A 300 -4.82 -5.26 3.64
N ASP A 301 -3.69 -4.63 3.32
CA ASP A 301 -2.91 -3.76 4.20
C ASP A 301 -3.11 -2.31 3.73
N GLU A 302 -3.93 -1.57 4.47
CA GLU A 302 -4.26 -0.18 4.19
C GLU A 302 -4.04 0.70 5.41
N HIS A 303 -3.00 1.52 5.35
CA HIS A 303 -2.75 2.50 6.39
C HIS A 303 -3.69 3.72 6.21
N ILE A 304 -4.89 3.64 6.78
CA ILE A 304 -5.85 4.74 6.90
C ILE A 304 -5.92 5.13 8.37
N ILE A 305 -5.69 6.40 8.68
CA ILE A 305 -5.67 6.87 10.07
C ILE A 305 -7.03 7.50 10.43
N ASN A 306 -7.56 7.16 11.61
CA ASN A 306 -8.71 7.85 12.17
C ASN A 306 -8.35 9.23 12.71
N THR A 307 -9.26 10.19 12.56
CA THR A 307 -9.18 11.49 13.22
C THR A 307 -10.11 11.50 14.44
N LEU A 308 -9.59 11.92 15.59
CA LEU A 308 -10.36 12.00 16.83
C LEU A 308 -11.54 12.98 16.67
N SER A 309 -12.74 12.55 17.04
CA SER A 309 -13.92 13.39 16.97
C SER A 309 -13.89 14.47 18.06
N THR A 310 -14.19 15.72 17.70
CA THR A 310 -14.28 16.83 18.66
C THR A 310 -15.40 16.63 19.70
N ARG A 311 -16.39 15.78 19.41
CA ARG A 311 -17.42 15.38 20.38
C ARG A 311 -16.81 14.62 21.57
N ASP A 312 -15.75 13.87 21.32
CA ASP A 312 -15.15 12.97 22.29
C ASP A 312 -14.07 13.68 23.13
N TYR A 313 -13.90 15.01 22.96
CA TYR A 313 -13.04 15.87 23.80
C TYR A 313 -13.61 16.11 25.21
N TYR A 314 -14.83 15.64 25.47
CA TYR A 314 -15.59 15.94 26.67
C TYR A 314 -15.91 14.68 27.45
N LEU A 315 -15.82 14.78 28.77
CA LEU A 315 -16.42 13.84 29.69
C LEU A 315 -17.93 14.08 29.75
N TYR A 316 -18.69 13.00 29.76
CA TYR A 316 -20.11 12.97 30.02
C TYR A 316 -20.36 12.23 31.33
N ASP A 317 -21.38 12.68 32.05
CA ASP A 317 -21.93 12.09 33.26
C ASP A 317 -23.45 11.99 33.08
N ASP A 318 -24.01 10.78 33.10
CA ASP A 318 -25.43 10.49 32.80
C ASP A 318 -25.92 11.23 31.53
N TYR A 319 -25.18 11.07 30.43
CA TYR A 319 -25.43 11.69 29.11
C TYR A 319 -25.36 13.22 29.07
N SER A 320 -24.97 13.88 30.17
CA SER A 320 -24.77 15.31 30.23
C SER A 320 -23.29 15.64 30.06
N ARG A 321 -22.96 16.51 29.11
CA ARG A 321 -21.60 17.03 28.95
C ARG A 321 -21.20 17.80 30.21
N THR A 322 -20.12 17.38 30.87
CA THR A 322 -19.65 18.00 32.11
C THR A 322 -18.45 18.92 31.87
N ILE A 323 -17.31 18.35 31.50
CA ILE A 323 -16.02 19.04 31.36
C ILE A 323 -15.26 18.54 30.13
N GLY A 324 -14.43 19.39 29.55
CA GLY A 324 -13.54 19.04 28.45
C GLY A 324 -12.07 19.28 28.75
N ILE A 325 -11.22 18.64 27.96
CA ILE A 325 -9.80 19.03 27.89
C ILE A 325 -9.71 20.50 27.47
N GLY A 326 -8.82 21.25 28.12
CA GLY A 326 -8.65 22.69 27.91
C GLY A 326 -9.59 23.58 28.76
N ASP A 327 -10.62 23.03 29.39
CA ASP A 327 -11.49 23.81 30.28
C ASP A 327 -10.76 24.20 31.58
N ILE A 328 -11.14 25.35 32.13
CA ILE A 328 -10.67 25.80 33.45
C ILE A 328 -11.50 25.10 34.53
N ALA A 329 -10.82 24.39 35.41
CA ALA A 329 -11.37 23.64 36.52
C ALA A 329 -10.98 24.27 37.86
N THR A 330 -11.87 24.12 38.84
CA THR A 330 -11.59 24.43 40.24
C THR A 330 -11.95 23.23 41.11
N SER A 331 -11.25 23.09 42.24
CA SER A 331 -11.54 22.06 43.24
C SER A 331 -13.04 22.02 43.64
N GLY A 332 -13.66 23.18 43.84
CA GLY A 332 -15.07 23.30 44.21
C GLY A 332 -16.03 22.81 43.11
N HIS A 333 -15.74 23.12 41.84
CA HIS A 333 -16.56 22.63 40.73
C HIS A 333 -16.45 21.11 40.59
N PHE A 334 -15.23 20.58 40.65
CA PHE A 334 -15.02 19.13 40.57
C PHE A 334 -15.68 18.40 41.73
N ASN A 335 -15.58 18.95 42.95
CA ASN A 335 -16.23 18.35 44.11
C ASN A 335 -17.77 18.37 44.00
N SER A 336 -18.33 19.33 43.27
CA SER A 336 -19.78 19.39 43.02
C SER A 336 -20.25 18.37 41.98
N LEU A 337 -19.38 17.99 41.03
CA LEU A 337 -19.68 17.01 40.00
C LEU A 337 -19.44 15.58 40.49
N PHE A 338 -18.25 15.32 41.05
CA PHE A 338 -17.76 13.96 41.30
C PHE A 338 -17.72 13.58 42.79
N GLY A 339 -18.15 14.48 43.68
CA GLY A 339 -18.01 14.30 45.13
C GLY A 339 -16.58 14.55 45.61
N SER A 340 -16.19 13.95 46.74
CA SER A 340 -14.82 14.16 47.26
C SER A 340 -13.80 13.24 46.57
N PRO A 341 -12.60 13.73 46.21
CA PRO A 341 -11.58 12.91 45.58
C PRO A 341 -11.06 11.83 46.54
N LYS A 342 -10.70 10.67 45.99
CA LYS A 342 -9.96 9.61 46.70
C LYS A 342 -8.56 10.12 47.07
N LEU A 343 -7.92 10.83 46.13
CA LEU A 343 -6.55 11.35 46.28
C LEU A 343 -6.34 12.61 45.44
N THR A 344 -5.64 13.59 46.01
CA THR A 344 -5.10 14.74 45.27
C THR A 344 -3.58 14.74 45.42
N THR A 345 -2.87 14.60 44.30
CA THR A 345 -1.41 14.63 44.26
C THR A 345 -0.93 15.94 43.64
N ILE A 346 -0.16 16.72 44.40
CA ILE A 346 0.50 17.93 43.91
C ILE A 346 1.89 17.56 43.41
N GLY A 347 2.05 17.56 42.08
CA GLY A 347 3.26 17.20 41.38
C GLY A 347 4.29 18.33 41.27
N ARG A 348 5.20 18.15 40.31
CA ARG A 348 6.35 19.03 40.08
C ARG A 348 5.94 20.47 39.78
N LEU A 349 6.81 21.38 40.19
CA LEU A 349 6.79 22.78 39.78
C LEU A 349 7.05 22.85 38.27
N LEU A 350 6.14 23.48 37.52
CA LEU A 350 6.26 23.67 36.08
C LEU A 350 6.77 25.08 35.77
N ASP A 351 6.29 26.07 36.52
CA ASP A 351 6.77 27.45 36.43
C ASP A 351 6.84 28.10 37.83
N ALA A 352 7.93 28.83 38.07
CA ALA A 352 8.20 29.52 39.31
C ALA A 352 8.07 31.02 39.08
N SER A 353 7.04 31.65 39.67
CA SER A 353 6.94 33.10 39.71
C SER A 353 8.21 33.70 40.36
N GLU A 354 8.93 34.57 39.63
CA GLU A 354 10.10 35.30 40.14
C GLU A 354 9.73 36.32 41.24
N SER A 355 8.45 36.67 41.36
CA SER A 355 7.92 37.51 42.43
C SER A 355 7.43 36.64 43.58
N GLY A 356 8.02 36.83 44.77
CA GLY A 356 7.79 36.07 46.00
C GLY A 356 6.40 36.15 46.64
N ASP A 357 5.37 36.49 45.88
CA ASP A 357 3.97 36.29 46.23
C ASP A 357 3.39 35.20 45.30
N SER A 358 3.05 34.06 45.89
CA SER A 358 2.29 32.91 45.38
C SER A 358 1.47 33.19 44.11
N GLU A 359 1.64 32.46 43.01
CA GLU A 359 1.18 31.07 42.90
C GLU A 359 1.98 30.31 41.84
N SER A 360 2.83 29.38 42.28
CA SER A 360 3.56 28.46 41.40
C SER A 360 2.61 27.61 40.56
N ILE A 361 2.86 27.49 39.25
CA ILE A 361 2.13 26.56 38.37
C ILE A 361 2.68 25.15 38.60
N ARG A 362 1.77 24.20 38.84
CA ARG A 362 2.07 22.82 39.17
C ARG A 362 1.18 21.87 38.38
N ARG A 363 1.67 20.64 38.21
CA ARG A 363 0.85 19.51 37.76
C ARG A 363 0.08 18.96 38.96
N ILE A 364 -1.24 18.94 38.89
CA ILE A 364 -2.14 18.48 39.95
C ILE A 364 -2.87 17.25 39.41
N ILE A 365 -2.79 16.12 40.10
CA ILE A 365 -3.51 14.89 39.74
C ILE A 365 -4.65 14.74 40.75
N VAL A 366 -5.87 14.56 40.26
CA VAL A 366 -7.05 14.38 41.10
C VAL A 366 -7.73 13.07 40.71
N GLU A 367 -7.86 12.17 41.66
CA GLU A 367 -8.38 10.81 41.45
C GLU A 367 -9.72 10.64 42.15
N TYR A 368 -10.73 10.20 41.39
CA TYR A 368 -12.04 9.78 41.89
C TYR A 368 -12.18 8.27 41.78
N ALA A 369 -13.41 7.75 41.98
CA ALA A 369 -13.64 6.32 41.93
C ALA A 369 -13.26 5.72 40.58
N GLU A 370 -13.83 6.25 39.53
CA GLU A 370 -13.77 5.68 38.17
C GLU A 370 -13.00 6.56 37.19
N VAL A 371 -12.79 7.82 37.52
CA VAL A 371 -12.17 8.83 36.67
C VAL A 371 -11.03 9.57 37.39
N SER A 372 -10.00 9.93 36.66
CA SER A 372 -8.89 10.74 37.14
C SER A 372 -8.55 11.85 36.16
N PHE A 373 -7.97 12.92 36.68
CA PHE A 373 -7.69 14.14 35.94
C PHE A 373 -6.27 14.61 36.20
N VAL A 374 -5.65 15.15 35.15
CA VAL A 374 -4.42 15.95 35.27
C VAL A 374 -4.77 17.39 34.97
N ILE A 375 -4.54 18.26 35.95
CA ILE A 375 -4.74 19.69 35.86
C ILE A 375 -3.38 20.38 35.92
N VAL A 376 -3.17 21.40 35.09
CA VAL A 376 -2.01 22.29 35.18
C VAL A 376 -2.49 23.64 35.68
N GLY A 377 -2.03 24.03 36.86
CA GLY A 377 -2.53 25.25 37.50
C GLY A 377 -1.95 25.50 38.88
N LYS A 378 -2.70 26.24 39.69
CA LYS A 378 -2.25 26.82 40.94
C LYS A 378 -2.89 26.10 42.12
N VAL A 379 -2.12 25.98 43.19
CA VAL A 379 -2.60 25.50 44.50
C VAL A 379 -2.78 26.71 45.40
N LEU A 380 -4.02 27.00 45.78
CA LEU A 380 -4.42 28.18 46.55
C LEU A 380 -4.34 27.91 48.07
N SER A 381 -4.71 26.70 48.49
CA SER A 381 -4.58 26.22 49.87
C SER A 381 -4.55 24.68 49.90
N ASP A 382 -4.44 24.11 51.10
CA ASP A 382 -4.70 22.68 51.31
C ASP A 382 -6.07 22.33 50.69
N ASP A 383 -6.06 21.41 49.72
CA ASP A 383 -7.20 20.94 48.91
C ASP A 383 -7.87 21.93 47.94
N ASN A 384 -7.45 23.19 47.87
CA ASN A 384 -8.01 24.16 46.93
C ASN A 384 -7.04 24.47 45.79
N TRP A 385 -7.51 24.27 44.55
CA TRP A 385 -6.74 24.48 43.34
C TRP A 385 -7.63 25.02 42.22
N GLU A 386 -6.99 25.67 41.25
CA GLU A 386 -7.56 26.10 39.99
C GLU A 386 -6.58 25.83 38.85
N GLY A 387 -7.06 25.47 37.66
CA GLY A 387 -6.16 25.22 36.52
C GLY A 387 -6.87 24.70 35.29
N THR A 388 -6.10 24.43 34.25
CA THR A 388 -6.60 23.89 32.98
C THR A 388 -6.53 22.37 33.01
N ILE A 389 -7.56 21.69 32.52
CA ILE A 389 -7.59 20.22 32.39
C ILE A 389 -6.72 19.81 31.19
N TYR A 390 -5.70 19.00 31.44
CA TYR A 390 -4.78 18.47 30.43
C TYR A 390 -5.00 16.99 30.12
N GLN A 391 -5.57 16.22 31.04
CA GLN A 391 -5.87 14.82 30.84
C GLN A 391 -7.13 14.42 31.58
N ILE A 392 -7.93 13.56 30.96
CA ILE A 392 -9.06 12.84 31.53
C ILE A 392 -8.80 11.36 31.30
N ARG A 393 -8.86 10.54 32.35
CA ARG A 393 -8.73 9.09 32.25
C ARG A 393 -9.87 8.39 32.96
N ILE A 394 -10.60 7.54 32.25
CA ILE A 394 -11.59 6.62 32.82
C ILE A 394 -10.89 5.25 32.94
N SER A 395 -10.84 4.70 34.15
CA SER A 395 -10.04 3.49 34.45
C SER A 395 -10.80 2.39 35.19
N GLU A 396 -12.05 2.65 35.57
CA GLU A 396 -12.94 1.62 36.12
C GLU A 396 -14.27 1.68 35.36
N GLN A 397 -14.96 0.54 35.26
CA GLN A 397 -16.27 0.47 34.63
C GLN A 397 -17.27 1.34 35.40
N SER A 398 -17.95 2.23 34.68
CA SER A 398 -18.96 3.14 35.20
C SER A 398 -20.18 3.12 34.29
N GLU A 399 -21.38 3.18 34.87
CA GLU A 399 -22.61 3.40 34.10
C GLU A 399 -22.81 4.89 33.76
N ASP A 400 -22.12 5.77 34.48
CA ASP A 400 -22.34 7.21 34.45
C ASP A 400 -21.33 7.91 33.52
N PHE A 401 -20.05 7.48 33.53
CA PHE A 401 -18.99 8.15 32.80
C PHE A 401 -18.73 7.60 31.40
N SER A 402 -18.66 8.53 30.43
CA SER A 402 -18.15 8.25 29.09
C SER A 402 -17.32 9.40 28.52
N LEU A 403 -16.35 9.09 27.67
CA LEU A 403 -15.77 10.08 26.75
C LEU A 403 -16.64 10.22 25.51
N GLY A 404 -16.94 11.47 25.17
CA GLY A 404 -18.08 11.75 24.32
C GLY A 404 -19.34 11.09 24.90
N ASN A 405 -20.28 10.76 24.03
CA ASN A 405 -21.52 10.09 24.43
C ASN A 405 -21.49 8.57 24.19
N SER A 406 -20.32 7.96 23.94
CA SER A 406 -20.24 6.59 23.41
C SER A 406 -19.07 5.74 23.90
N ILE A 407 -18.00 6.33 24.45
CA ILE A 407 -16.78 5.59 24.83
C ILE A 407 -16.74 5.39 26.34
N TYR A 408 -16.77 4.16 26.81
CA TYR A 408 -16.81 3.83 28.24
C TYR A 408 -16.02 2.54 28.52
N VAL A 409 -15.46 2.44 29.72
CA VAL A 409 -14.71 1.26 30.17
C VAL A 409 -15.64 0.05 30.25
N GLY A 410 -15.19 -1.09 29.74
CA GLY A 410 -15.97 -2.32 29.58
C GLY A 410 -16.64 -2.48 28.21
N MET A 411 -16.60 -1.47 27.33
CA MET A 411 -17.06 -1.63 25.94
C MET A 411 -16.17 -2.63 25.19
N SER A 412 -16.75 -3.42 24.29
CA SER A 412 -15.96 -4.37 23.50
C SER A 412 -15.09 -3.66 22.46
N ARG A 413 -13.94 -4.26 22.07
CA ARG A 413 -13.12 -3.76 20.96
C ARG A 413 -13.94 -3.62 19.67
N ASP A 414 -14.82 -4.58 19.38
CA ASP A 414 -15.74 -4.50 18.24
C ASP A 414 -16.64 -3.26 18.28
N GLU A 415 -17.14 -2.85 19.46
CA GLU A 415 -17.93 -1.63 19.59
C GLU A 415 -17.09 -0.36 19.45
N PHE A 416 -15.88 -0.35 20.00
CA PHE A 416 -14.95 0.78 19.85
C PHE A 416 -14.58 0.98 18.38
N MET A 417 -14.30 -0.11 17.66
CA MET A 417 -14.01 -0.10 16.22
C MET A 417 -15.20 0.35 15.36
N LYS A 418 -16.44 0.37 15.86
CA LYS A 418 -17.57 1.01 15.14
C LYS A 418 -17.50 2.53 15.20
N LEU A 419 -16.85 3.09 16.23
CA LEU A 419 -16.62 4.53 16.38
C LEU A 419 -15.37 4.96 15.60
N TYR A 420 -14.31 4.16 15.69
CA TYR A 420 -13.02 4.39 15.04
C TYR A 420 -12.55 3.15 14.28
N PRO A 421 -13.00 2.96 13.01
CA PRO A 421 -12.79 1.71 12.26
C PRO A 421 -11.36 1.34 11.90
N PHE A 422 -10.40 2.25 12.07
CA PHE A 422 -8.98 2.07 11.82
C PHE A 422 -8.13 2.42 13.05
N ALA A 423 -8.70 2.37 14.25
CA ALA A 423 -7.94 2.63 15.46
C ALA A 423 -6.80 1.61 15.66
N ASP A 424 -6.96 0.41 15.10
CA ASP A 424 -5.93 -0.63 15.09
C ASP A 424 -4.68 -0.26 14.29
N GLU A 425 -4.80 0.62 13.28
CA GLU A 425 -3.67 1.08 12.46
C GLU A 425 -2.69 1.97 13.22
N THR A 426 -3.09 2.48 14.38
CA THR A 426 -2.31 3.41 15.22
C THR A 426 -2.19 2.92 16.66
N ASP A 427 -2.26 1.61 16.89
CA ASP A 427 -2.22 1.00 18.23
C ASP A 427 -3.22 1.65 19.21
N PHE A 428 -4.39 2.04 18.69
CA PHE A 428 -5.47 2.71 19.40
C PHE A 428 -5.13 4.11 19.96
N TYR A 429 -4.12 4.77 19.40
CA TYR A 429 -3.86 6.20 19.56
C TYR A 429 -4.56 6.99 18.46
N ILE A 430 -5.53 7.82 18.82
CA ILE A 430 -6.36 8.56 17.87
C ILE A 430 -6.21 10.05 18.14
N GLU A 431 -5.86 10.80 17.10
CA GLU A 431 -5.45 12.18 17.26
C GLU A 431 -6.24 13.15 16.40
N ASN A 432 -6.29 14.40 16.84
CA ASN A 432 -6.77 15.52 16.05
C ASN A 432 -6.10 16.81 16.51
N ILE A 433 -5.79 17.69 15.56
CA ILE A 433 -5.26 19.03 15.84
C ILE A 433 -6.38 20.03 15.62
N THR A 434 -6.76 20.75 16.66
CA THR A 434 -7.79 21.79 16.63
C THR A 434 -7.24 23.04 17.29
N ASP A 435 -7.36 24.21 16.65
CA ASP A 435 -6.86 25.49 17.16
C ASP A 435 -5.38 25.46 17.62
N SER A 436 -4.53 24.80 16.82
CA SER A 436 -3.09 24.60 17.10
C SER A 436 -2.78 23.77 18.36
N GLN A 437 -3.78 23.07 18.91
CA GLN A 437 -3.61 22.13 20.00
C GLN A 437 -3.83 20.70 19.51
N ARG A 438 -2.97 19.77 19.96
CA ARG A 438 -3.08 18.36 19.64
C ARG A 438 -3.82 17.63 20.76
N TYR A 439 -4.91 16.97 20.38
CA TYR A 439 -5.72 16.13 21.25
C TYR A 439 -5.43 14.68 20.89
N MET A 440 -5.20 13.85 21.89
CA MET A 440 -4.93 12.43 21.71
C MET A 440 -5.80 11.60 22.64
N LEU A 441 -6.49 10.62 22.06
CA LEU A 441 -7.19 9.58 22.77
C LEU A 441 -6.39 8.29 22.67
N HIS A 442 -6.19 7.62 23.79
CA HIS A 442 -5.58 6.30 23.86
C HIS A 442 -6.53 5.34 24.55
N ALA A 443 -6.81 4.21 23.90
CA ALA A 443 -7.69 3.16 24.38
C ALA A 443 -6.90 1.88 24.70
N ASP A 444 -6.84 1.54 26.00
CA ASP A 444 -6.18 0.33 26.49
C ASP A 444 -7.21 -0.80 26.62
N PHE A 445 -6.94 -1.95 25.99
CA PHE A 445 -7.80 -3.12 26.05
C PHE A 445 -7.25 -4.19 26.99
N SER A 446 -8.16 -4.94 27.61
CA SER A 446 -7.87 -6.11 28.42
C SER A 446 -7.00 -7.11 27.66
N GLN A 447 -5.97 -7.63 28.33
CA GLN A 447 -5.14 -8.71 27.78
C GLN A 447 -5.75 -10.11 27.98
N ASP A 448 -6.91 -10.19 28.64
CA ASP A 448 -7.64 -11.44 28.82
C ASP A 448 -8.59 -11.72 27.65
N GLU A 449 -9.30 -12.84 27.72
CA GLU A 449 -10.23 -13.27 26.67
C GLU A 449 -11.46 -12.36 26.50
N SER A 450 -11.66 -11.35 27.36
CA SER A 450 -12.84 -10.47 27.28
C SER A 450 -12.76 -9.48 26.12
N ASP A 451 -11.55 -9.09 25.71
CA ASP A 451 -11.28 -8.11 24.65
C ASP A 451 -12.09 -6.80 24.83
N THR A 452 -12.17 -6.34 26.08
CA THR A 452 -12.91 -5.14 26.48
C THR A 452 -11.97 -3.98 26.80
N LEU A 453 -12.48 -2.75 26.74
CA LEU A 453 -11.74 -1.54 27.04
C LEU A 453 -11.48 -1.46 28.55
N ASP A 454 -10.23 -1.57 28.99
CA ASP A 454 -9.81 -1.49 30.39
C ASP A 454 -9.68 -0.03 30.85
N SER A 455 -9.12 0.83 30.01
CA SER A 455 -9.05 2.24 30.30
C SER A 455 -9.04 3.08 29.02
N VAL A 456 -9.54 4.32 29.13
CA VAL A 456 -9.42 5.30 28.06
C VAL A 456 -8.87 6.60 28.62
N THR A 457 -7.87 7.12 27.94
CA THR A 457 -7.20 8.37 28.30
C THR A 457 -7.36 9.35 27.16
N LEU A 458 -7.82 10.56 27.47
CA LEU A 458 -7.84 11.69 26.56
C LEU A 458 -6.90 12.76 27.11
N GLU A 459 -6.00 13.28 26.30
CA GLU A 459 -5.03 14.29 26.73
C GLU A 459 -4.72 15.35 25.68
N LEU A 460 -4.28 16.50 26.18
CA LEU A 460 -3.61 17.52 25.40
C LEU A 460 -2.13 17.16 25.29
N VAL A 461 -1.64 16.98 24.07
CA VAL A 461 -0.23 16.69 23.78
C VAL A 461 0.43 17.98 23.30
N ASP A 462 1.60 18.30 23.88
CA ASP A 462 2.40 19.47 23.49
C ASP A 462 3.06 19.31 22.11
#